data_AF-R5LRZ4-F1
#
_entry.id   AF-R5LRZ4-F1
#
_cell.length_a   1.000
_cell.length_b   1.000
_cell.length_c   1.000
_cell.angle_alpha   90.00
_cell.angle_beta   90.00
_cell.angle_gamma   90.00
#
_symmetry.space_group_name_H-M   'P 1'
#
loop_
_entity.id
_entity.type
_entity.pdbx_description
1 polymer ?
#
loop_
_entity_poly.entity_id
_entity_poly.type
_entity_poly.pdbx_seq_one_letter_code
_entity_poly.pdbx_strand_id
1 'polypeptide(L)'
;MKEILLTSTLPYWFVFLLVVAGFVAVFFQGSKGRAALIVAAGCMLAATILEVAIYAIVGNDCLWWSLSKEYGFWEKLFRLLPFAVFVVFQIGQIFVFKGVLEEVMGKQLSMKTLFICFVLTFPIVFIISLGADIFGASDETKNTVSSVVFWLLIAAGVGWSLVRNVRSVGLRRGVIFTVFSAVCVVSACLAVFLLIIALFNIFFQVLVTVSAIAAIFFILTNGMSKGNSIVDALAHPKDSEKMIFFDDDGKRHYSSSARDSANRKIAERKNGGSQ
;
A
#
# COMPACT_ATOMS: atom_id res chain seq x y z
N MET A 1 -1.86 -22.53 -1.42
CA MET A 1 -2.93 -21.52 -1.26
C MET A 1 -2.39 -20.09 -1.40
N LYS A 2 -1.35 -19.68 -0.66
CA LYS A 2 -0.73 -18.34 -0.80
C LYS A 2 -0.31 -17.99 -2.23
N GLU A 3 0.33 -18.92 -2.96
CA GLU A 3 0.74 -18.64 -4.35
C GLU A 3 -0.44 -18.40 -5.30
N ILE A 4 -1.52 -19.17 -5.22
CA ILE A 4 -2.71 -18.94 -6.04
C ILE A 4 -3.34 -17.57 -5.74
N LEU A 5 -3.32 -17.14 -4.47
CA LEU A 5 -3.84 -15.83 -4.03
C LEU A 5 -2.94 -14.65 -4.44
N LEU A 6 -1.62 -14.87 -4.53
CA LEU A 6 -0.64 -13.86 -4.92
C LEU A 6 -0.51 -13.70 -6.43
N THR A 7 -0.67 -14.78 -7.20
CA THR A 7 -0.48 -14.78 -8.65
C THR A 7 -1.78 -14.60 -9.44
N SER A 8 -2.95 -14.81 -8.79
CA SER A 8 -4.26 -14.74 -9.46
C SER A 8 -5.17 -13.67 -8.86
N THR A 9 -5.82 -12.89 -9.72
CA THR A 9 -6.82 -11.89 -9.32
C THR A 9 -8.21 -12.51 -9.07
N LEU A 10 -8.40 -13.81 -9.33
CA LEU A 10 -9.67 -14.51 -9.22
C LEU A 10 -10.40 -14.37 -7.87
N PRO A 11 -9.72 -14.45 -6.71
CA PRO A 11 -10.39 -14.31 -5.41
C PRO A 11 -11.07 -12.96 -5.24
N TYR A 12 -10.45 -11.88 -5.72
CA TYR A 12 -10.97 -10.52 -5.63
C TYR A 12 -12.12 -10.28 -6.60
N TRP A 13 -12.04 -10.83 -7.81
CA TRP A 13 -13.18 -10.82 -8.75
C TRP A 13 -14.38 -11.56 -8.19
N PHE A 14 -14.16 -12.64 -7.42
CA PHE A 14 -15.24 -13.35 -6.75
C PHE A 14 -15.88 -12.51 -5.64
N VAL A 15 -15.09 -11.82 -4.80
CA VAL A 15 -15.61 -10.85 -3.82
C VAL A 15 -16.41 -9.75 -4.52
N PHE A 16 -15.88 -9.19 -5.61
CA PHE A 16 -16.55 -8.15 -6.40
C PHE A 16 -17.89 -8.64 -6.96
N LEU A 17 -17.93 -9.82 -7.57
CA LEU A 17 -19.16 -10.40 -8.13
C LEU A 17 -20.19 -10.69 -7.04
N LEU A 18 -19.78 -11.14 -5.84
CA LEU A 18 -20.68 -11.33 -4.71
C LEU A 18 -21.27 -10.01 -4.21
N VAL A 19 -20.47 -8.94 -4.15
CA VAL A 19 -20.96 -7.58 -3.85
C VAL A 19 -21.95 -7.13 -4.92
N VAL A 20 -21.63 -7.26 -6.21
CA VAL A 20 -22.56 -6.89 -7.28
C VAL A 20 -23.87 -7.72 -7.20
N ALA A 21 -23.77 -9.03 -7.02
CA ALA A 21 -24.93 -9.92 -6.89
C ALA A 21 -25.81 -9.53 -5.70
N GLY A 22 -25.21 -9.23 -4.55
CA GLY A 22 -25.94 -8.75 -3.38
C GLY A 22 -26.66 -7.43 -3.66
N PHE A 23 -26.05 -6.52 -4.42
CA PHE A 23 -26.62 -5.19 -4.69
C PHE A 23 -27.80 -5.30 -5.64
N VAL A 24 -27.66 -6.12 -6.70
CA VAL A 24 -28.73 -6.48 -7.62
C VAL A 24 -29.89 -7.15 -6.85
N ALA A 25 -29.60 -8.09 -5.96
CA ALA A 25 -30.64 -8.77 -5.18
C ALA A 25 -31.47 -7.79 -4.32
N VAL A 26 -30.84 -6.78 -3.71
CA VAL A 26 -31.58 -5.73 -2.96
C VAL A 26 -32.36 -4.81 -3.90
N PHE A 27 -31.80 -4.45 -5.06
CA PHE A 27 -32.46 -3.56 -6.02
C PHE A 27 -33.71 -4.19 -6.67
N PHE A 28 -33.70 -5.49 -6.94
CA PHE A 28 -34.80 -6.22 -7.56
C PHE A 28 -35.85 -6.74 -6.55
N GLN A 29 -35.76 -6.33 -5.29
CA GLN A 29 -36.52 -6.96 -4.21
C GLN A 29 -38.04 -6.69 -4.24
N GLY A 30 -38.50 -5.58 -4.81
CA GLY A 30 -39.92 -5.17 -4.75
C GLY A 30 -40.48 -5.15 -3.31
N SER A 31 -41.80 -5.02 -3.15
CA SER A 31 -42.44 -4.86 -1.83
C SER A 31 -42.54 -6.14 -0.98
N LYS A 32 -42.11 -7.32 -1.48
CA LYS A 32 -42.31 -8.62 -0.80
C LYS A 32 -41.09 -9.57 -0.83
N GLY A 33 -39.93 -9.15 -1.33
CA GLY A 33 -38.80 -10.05 -1.58
C GLY A 33 -38.01 -10.49 -0.35
N ARG A 34 -38.61 -11.22 0.61
CA ARG A 34 -37.87 -11.84 1.72
C ARG A 34 -36.73 -12.76 1.23
N ALA A 35 -36.95 -13.46 0.11
CA ALA A 35 -35.93 -14.29 -0.53
C ALA A 35 -34.75 -13.45 -1.06
N ALA A 36 -35.05 -12.31 -1.70
CA ALA A 36 -34.03 -11.40 -2.21
C ALA A 36 -33.21 -10.75 -1.07
N LEU A 37 -33.80 -10.45 0.08
CA LEU A 37 -33.03 -10.05 1.27
C LEU A 37 -32.08 -11.13 1.78
N ILE A 38 -32.55 -12.37 1.81
CA ILE A 38 -31.73 -13.49 2.30
C ILE A 38 -30.56 -13.72 1.34
N VAL A 39 -30.82 -13.69 0.03
CA VAL A 39 -29.76 -13.80 -0.99
C VAL A 39 -28.78 -12.64 -0.87
N ALA A 40 -29.28 -11.40 -0.78
CA ALA A 40 -28.44 -10.22 -0.59
C ALA A 40 -27.55 -10.32 0.66
N ALA A 41 -28.15 -10.66 1.80
CA ALA A 41 -27.43 -10.83 3.06
C ALA A 41 -26.38 -11.96 2.96
N GLY A 42 -26.73 -13.07 2.32
CA GLY A 42 -25.83 -14.19 2.08
C GLY A 42 -24.63 -13.80 1.20
N CYS A 43 -24.87 -13.10 0.09
CA CYS A 43 -23.84 -12.59 -0.80
C CYS A 43 -22.91 -11.58 -0.09
N MET A 44 -23.47 -10.64 0.68
CA MET A 44 -22.69 -9.66 1.44
C MET A 44 -21.80 -10.34 2.49
N LEU A 45 -22.33 -11.33 3.20
CA LEU A 45 -21.61 -12.06 4.23
C LEU A 45 -20.50 -12.93 3.62
N ALA A 46 -20.78 -13.62 2.51
CA ALA A 46 -19.79 -14.40 1.77
C ALA A 46 -18.66 -13.53 1.22
N ALA A 47 -19.00 -12.37 0.62
CA ALA A 47 -18.01 -11.41 0.12
C ALA A 47 -17.11 -10.93 1.27
N THR A 48 -17.71 -10.56 2.39
CA THR A 48 -16.99 -10.05 3.57
C THR A 48 -16.05 -11.10 4.16
N ILE A 49 -16.53 -12.34 4.38
CA ILE A 49 -15.69 -13.41 4.93
C ILE A 49 -14.50 -13.68 4.02
N LEU A 50 -14.74 -13.71 2.71
CA LEU A 50 -13.68 -13.94 1.73
C LEU A 50 -12.67 -12.78 1.74
N GLU A 51 -13.12 -11.53 1.82
CA GLU A 51 -12.24 -10.36 1.91
C GLU A 51 -11.36 -10.38 3.17
N VAL A 52 -11.96 -10.66 4.33
CA VAL A 52 -11.21 -10.76 5.60
C VAL A 52 -10.23 -11.94 5.56
N ALA A 53 -10.63 -13.07 5.00
CA ALA A 53 -9.75 -14.24 4.86
C ALA A 53 -8.56 -13.95 3.93
N ILE A 54 -8.81 -13.27 2.80
CA ILE A 54 -7.77 -12.82 1.88
C ILE A 54 -6.81 -11.89 2.62
N TYR A 55 -7.33 -10.87 3.31
CA TYR A 55 -6.54 -9.94 4.12
C TYR A 55 -5.66 -10.67 5.16
N ALA A 56 -6.22 -11.63 5.89
CA ALA A 56 -5.49 -12.38 6.90
C ALA A 56 -4.35 -13.26 6.32
N ILE A 57 -4.50 -13.76 5.09
CA ILE A 57 -3.53 -14.67 4.47
C ILE A 57 -2.42 -13.90 3.75
N VAL A 58 -2.78 -12.83 3.04
CA VAL A 58 -1.88 -12.13 2.11
C VAL A 58 -1.48 -10.73 2.65
N GLY A 59 -2.16 -10.20 3.66
CA GLY A 59 -1.76 -8.97 4.36
C GLY A 59 -1.74 -7.74 3.46
N ASN A 60 -0.70 -6.90 3.55
CA ASN A 60 -0.53 -5.74 2.66
C ASN A 60 -0.28 -6.13 1.19
N ASP A 61 0.14 -7.37 0.92
CA ASP A 61 0.29 -7.87 -0.45
C ASP A 61 -1.07 -8.22 -1.07
N CYS A 62 -2.17 -8.18 -0.30
CA CYS A 62 -3.54 -8.29 -0.84
C CYS A 62 -3.86 -7.24 -1.88
N LEU A 63 -3.09 -6.16 -1.85
CA LEU A 63 -3.21 -5.03 -2.73
C LEU A 63 -2.50 -5.29 -4.08
N TRP A 64 -2.06 -6.52 -4.37
CA TRP A 64 -1.40 -6.91 -5.62
C TRP A 64 -2.14 -6.41 -6.89
N TRP A 65 -3.47 -6.26 -6.84
CA TRP A 65 -4.22 -5.61 -7.92
C TRP A 65 -3.74 -4.15 -8.15
N SER A 66 -3.57 -3.29 -7.15
CA SER A 66 -3.22 -1.87 -7.37
C SER A 66 -1.80 -1.46 -6.97
N LEU A 67 -1.06 -2.31 -6.24
CA LEU A 67 0.14 -1.90 -5.49
C LEU A 67 1.37 -2.77 -5.67
N SER A 68 1.32 -3.80 -6.52
CA SER A 68 2.53 -4.57 -6.82
C SER A 68 3.64 -3.64 -7.30
N LYS A 69 4.85 -3.90 -6.81
CA LYS A 69 6.07 -3.16 -7.21
C LYS A 69 6.39 -3.35 -8.69
N GLU A 70 5.82 -4.38 -9.31
CA GLU A 70 6.03 -4.73 -10.71
C GLU A 70 5.26 -3.84 -11.70
N TYR A 71 4.25 -3.09 -11.23
CA TYR A 71 3.38 -2.30 -12.11
C TYR A 71 3.83 -0.85 -12.29
N GLY A 72 3.71 -0.36 -13.53
CA GLY A 72 3.91 1.05 -13.86
C GLY A 72 2.80 1.95 -13.30
N PHE A 73 2.99 3.27 -13.35
CA PHE A 73 2.02 4.24 -12.84
C PHE A 73 0.60 4.06 -13.45
N TRP A 74 0.51 3.96 -14.77
CA TRP A 74 -0.76 3.84 -15.48
C TRP A 74 -1.50 2.55 -15.15
N GLU A 75 -0.78 1.44 -15.01
CA GLU A 75 -1.35 0.16 -14.64
C GLU A 75 -1.92 0.21 -13.22
N LYS A 76 -1.22 0.83 -12.27
CA LYS A 76 -1.74 1.03 -10.91
C LYS A 76 -2.99 1.92 -10.90
N LEU A 77 -3.01 2.99 -11.70
CA LEU A 77 -4.14 3.91 -11.79
C LEU A 77 -5.40 3.23 -12.36
N PHE A 78 -5.29 2.55 -13.49
CA PHE A 78 -6.43 1.86 -14.11
C PHE A 78 -6.95 0.70 -13.25
N ARG A 79 -6.10 0.12 -12.41
CA ARG A 79 -6.46 -0.93 -11.46
C ARG A 79 -7.04 -0.39 -10.15
N LEU A 80 -6.71 0.85 -9.77
CA LEU A 80 -7.30 1.51 -8.63
C LEU A 80 -8.76 1.89 -8.86
N LEU A 81 -9.13 2.30 -10.08
CA LEU A 81 -10.51 2.66 -10.45
C LEU A 81 -11.55 1.59 -10.09
N PRO A 82 -11.44 0.32 -10.54
CA PRO A 82 -12.39 -0.73 -10.18
C PRO A 82 -12.40 -1.02 -8.68
N PHE A 83 -11.26 -0.87 -7.99
CA PHE A 83 -11.20 -1.01 -6.53
C PHE A 83 -11.93 0.12 -5.81
N ALA A 84 -11.81 1.37 -6.27
CA ALA A 84 -12.58 2.49 -5.75
C ALA A 84 -14.09 2.29 -5.97
N VAL A 85 -14.49 1.80 -7.15
CA VAL A 85 -15.89 1.45 -7.45
C VAL A 85 -16.39 0.34 -6.53
N PHE A 86 -15.57 -0.69 -6.28
CA PHE A 86 -15.87 -1.76 -5.33
C PHE A 86 -16.14 -1.22 -3.92
N VAL A 87 -15.28 -0.34 -3.41
CA VAL A 87 -15.46 0.29 -2.09
C VAL A 87 -16.77 1.09 -2.03
N VAL A 88 -17.08 1.86 -3.10
CA VAL A 88 -18.34 2.62 -3.18
C VAL A 88 -19.56 1.68 -3.17
N PHE A 89 -19.52 0.59 -3.92
CA PHE A 89 -20.60 -0.40 -3.93
C PHE A 89 -20.75 -1.10 -2.58
N GLN A 90 -19.66 -1.44 -1.92
CA GLN A 90 -19.69 -2.07 -0.60
C GLN A 90 -20.33 -1.15 0.46
N ILE A 91 -19.94 0.13 0.48
CA ILE A 91 -20.54 1.14 1.35
C ILE A 91 -22.02 1.35 0.99
N GLY A 92 -22.33 1.52 -0.29
CA GLY A 92 -23.69 1.72 -0.79
C GLY A 92 -24.62 0.57 -0.43
N GLN A 93 -24.16 -0.67 -0.61
CA GLN A 93 -24.90 -1.87 -0.23
C GLN A 93 -25.28 -1.88 1.25
N ILE A 94 -24.36 -1.52 2.14
CA ILE A 94 -24.65 -1.49 3.59
C ILE A 94 -25.79 -0.52 3.89
N PHE A 95 -25.77 0.68 3.28
CA PHE A 95 -26.83 1.67 3.47
C PHE A 95 -28.17 1.25 2.86
N VAL A 96 -28.18 0.75 1.62
CA VAL A 96 -29.40 0.32 0.93
C VAL A 96 -30.00 -0.89 1.65
N PHE A 97 -29.19 -1.90 1.97
CA PHE A 97 -29.64 -3.09 2.70
C PHE A 97 -30.23 -2.72 4.06
N LYS A 98 -29.59 -1.81 4.80
CA LYS A 98 -30.12 -1.30 6.06
C LYS A 98 -31.49 -0.63 5.86
N GLY A 99 -31.60 0.27 4.89
CA GLY A 99 -32.84 0.99 4.60
C GLY A 99 -34.01 0.04 4.32
N VAL A 100 -33.78 -0.95 3.45
CA VAL A 100 -34.80 -1.96 3.12
C VAL A 100 -35.14 -2.84 4.34
N LEU A 101 -34.16 -3.17 5.17
CA LEU A 101 -34.40 -3.99 6.37
C LEU A 101 -35.15 -3.22 7.46
N GLU A 102 -34.90 -1.92 7.61
CA GLU A 102 -35.68 -1.04 8.49
C GLU A 102 -37.13 -0.89 8.02
N GLU A 103 -37.35 -0.80 6.70
CA GLU A 103 -38.69 -0.73 6.10
C GLU A 103 -39.49 -2.03 6.36
N VAL A 104 -38.87 -3.20 6.14
CA VAL A 104 -39.51 -4.51 6.37
C VAL A 104 -39.77 -4.77 7.87
N MET A 105 -38.91 -4.27 8.76
CA MET A 105 -39.01 -4.50 10.20
C MET A 105 -39.78 -3.40 10.95
N GLY A 106 -40.08 -2.27 10.29
CA GLY A 106 -40.77 -1.12 10.86
C GLY A 106 -40.03 -0.43 12.01
N LYS A 107 -38.72 -0.67 12.18
CA LYS A 107 -37.92 -0.19 13.31
C LYS A 107 -36.54 0.27 12.87
N GLN A 108 -36.07 1.36 13.46
CA GLN A 108 -34.73 1.87 13.23
C GLN A 108 -33.65 1.01 13.92
N LEU A 109 -32.57 0.77 13.18
CA LEU A 109 -31.41 -0.06 13.53
C LEU A 109 -30.13 0.79 13.63
N SER A 110 -29.26 0.41 14.56
CA SER A 110 -28.08 1.18 14.96
C SER A 110 -26.83 0.79 14.18
N MET A 111 -26.78 1.09 12.87
CA MET A 111 -25.53 0.96 12.09
C MET A 111 -24.62 2.20 12.21
N LYS A 112 -25.19 3.40 12.33
CA LYS A 112 -24.41 4.65 12.38
C LYS A 112 -23.40 4.64 13.53
N THR A 113 -23.82 4.13 14.69
CA THR A 113 -22.96 4.03 15.88
C THR A 113 -21.83 3.02 15.70
N LEU A 114 -22.09 1.91 15.01
CA LEU A 114 -21.09 0.87 14.74
C LEU A 114 -20.02 1.40 13.77
N PHE A 115 -20.44 2.10 12.71
CA PHE A 115 -19.55 2.76 11.77
C PHE A 115 -18.67 3.83 12.44
N ILE A 116 -19.27 4.71 13.25
CA ILE A 116 -18.54 5.75 13.98
C ILE A 116 -17.51 5.13 14.94
N CYS A 117 -17.88 4.08 15.68
CA CYS A 117 -16.93 3.41 16.59
C CYS A 117 -15.76 2.80 15.82
N PHE A 118 -16.01 2.09 14.73
CA PHE A 118 -14.95 1.48 13.92
C PHE A 118 -14.03 2.52 13.28
N VAL A 119 -14.58 3.56 12.67
CA VAL A 119 -13.80 4.62 12.03
C VAL A 119 -12.97 5.40 13.06
N LEU A 120 -13.51 5.67 14.25
CA LEU A 120 -12.78 6.37 15.33
C LEU A 120 -11.76 5.48 16.03
N THR A 121 -11.87 4.15 15.95
CA THR A 121 -10.92 3.24 16.61
C THR A 121 -9.50 3.46 16.08
N PHE A 122 -9.33 3.61 14.77
CA PHE A 122 -8.02 3.84 14.14
C PHE A 122 -7.33 5.16 14.58
N PRO A 123 -7.94 6.35 14.49
CA PRO A 123 -7.31 7.59 14.93
C PRO A 123 -7.08 7.64 16.45
N ILE A 124 -7.96 7.06 17.27
CA ILE A 124 -7.75 7.00 18.72
C ILE A 124 -6.50 6.17 19.04
N VAL A 125 -6.39 4.97 18.46
CA VAL A 125 -5.23 4.10 18.64
C VAL A 125 -3.96 4.76 18.11
N PHE A 126 -4.05 5.48 16.99
CA PHE A 126 -2.92 6.24 16.44
C PHE A 126 -2.44 7.35 17.40
N ILE A 127 -3.34 8.14 17.96
CA ILE A 127 -2.99 9.20 18.92
C ILE A 127 -2.36 8.62 20.19
N ILE A 128 -2.88 7.48 20.68
CA ILE A 128 -2.30 6.79 21.85
C ILE A 128 -0.89 6.29 21.53
N SER A 129 -0.68 5.71 20.35
CA SER A 129 0.66 5.29 19.90
C SER A 129 1.63 6.48 19.80
N LEU A 130 1.20 7.61 19.24
CA LEU A 130 2.03 8.83 19.19
C LEU A 130 2.32 9.39 20.59
N GLY A 131 1.34 9.39 21.50
CA GLY A 131 1.53 9.78 22.88
C GLY A 131 2.57 8.89 23.57
N ALA A 132 2.45 7.57 23.41
CA ALA A 132 3.40 6.61 23.96
C ALA A 132 4.84 6.86 23.45
N ASP A 133 5.01 7.23 22.17
CA ASP A 133 6.31 7.61 21.61
C ASP A 133 6.87 8.89 22.24
N ILE A 134 6.04 9.91 22.49
CA ILE A 134 6.45 11.16 23.16
C ILE A 134 6.91 10.91 24.60
N PHE A 135 6.31 9.94 25.28
CA PHE A 135 6.68 9.55 26.65
C PHE A 135 7.83 8.53 26.73
N GLY A 136 8.44 8.16 25.60
CA GLY A 136 9.55 7.22 25.56
C GLY A 136 9.19 5.79 25.95
N ALA A 137 7.92 5.38 25.75
CA ALA A 137 7.50 4.01 25.98
C ALA A 137 8.19 3.05 25.01
N SER A 138 8.52 1.84 25.49
CA SER A 138 9.06 0.79 24.62
C SER A 138 8.04 0.39 23.53
N ASP A 139 8.55 -0.05 22.37
CA ASP A 139 7.70 -0.50 21.25
C ASP A 139 6.76 -1.64 21.65
N GLU A 140 7.19 -2.51 22.57
CA GLU A 140 6.40 -3.63 23.08
C GLU A 140 5.24 -3.16 23.96
N THR A 141 5.48 -2.16 24.82
CA THR A 141 4.43 -1.53 25.64
C THR A 141 3.43 -0.78 24.76
N LYS A 142 3.93 -0.03 23.77
CA LYS A 142 3.10 0.68 22.79
C LYS A 142 2.18 -0.29 22.04
N ASN A 143 2.73 -1.36 21.47
CA ASN A 143 1.93 -2.34 20.74
C ASN A 143 0.89 -3.03 21.62
N THR A 144 1.26 -3.37 22.86
CA THR A 144 0.34 -4.01 23.81
C THR A 144 -0.81 -3.07 24.19
N VAL A 145 -0.50 -1.83 24.61
CA VAL A 145 -1.51 -0.83 25.01
C VAL A 145 -2.42 -0.48 23.84
N SER A 146 -1.85 -0.21 22.67
CA SER A 146 -2.61 0.10 21.46
C SER A 146 -3.52 -1.07 21.04
N SER A 147 -3.06 -2.31 21.17
CA SER A 147 -3.88 -3.49 20.89
C SER A 147 -5.02 -3.67 21.90
N VAL A 148 -4.75 -3.51 23.20
CA VAL A 148 -5.78 -3.61 24.24
C VAL A 148 -6.86 -2.54 24.07
N VAL A 149 -6.46 -1.29 23.84
CA VAL A 149 -7.40 -0.19 23.60
C VAL A 149 -8.20 -0.42 22.32
N PHE A 150 -7.55 -0.90 21.26
CA PHE A 150 -8.23 -1.28 20.02
C PHE A 150 -9.36 -2.29 20.30
N TRP A 151 -9.06 -3.40 20.96
CA TRP A 151 -10.06 -4.43 21.25
C TRP A 151 -11.17 -3.94 22.19
N LEU A 152 -10.85 -3.10 23.18
CA LEU A 152 -11.84 -2.49 24.06
C LEU A 152 -12.82 -1.59 23.32
N LEU A 153 -12.33 -0.74 22.41
CA LEU A 153 -13.17 0.15 21.60
C LEU A 153 -14.09 -0.65 20.67
N ILE A 154 -13.56 -1.71 20.05
CA ILE A 154 -14.33 -2.62 19.21
C ILE A 154 -15.42 -3.32 20.04
N ALA A 155 -15.07 -3.87 21.20
CA ALA A 155 -16.02 -4.53 22.09
C ALA A 155 -17.10 -3.57 22.59
N ALA A 156 -16.75 -2.34 22.96
CA ALA A 156 -17.69 -1.31 23.39
C ALA A 156 -18.65 -0.92 22.26
N GLY A 157 -18.14 -0.68 21.04
CA GLY A 157 -18.96 -0.32 19.89
C GLY A 157 -19.93 -1.42 19.47
N VAL A 158 -19.44 -2.67 19.40
CA VAL A 158 -20.26 -3.84 19.07
C VAL A 158 -21.29 -4.11 20.18
N GLY A 159 -20.87 -4.07 21.44
CA GLY A 159 -21.75 -4.29 22.59
C GLY A 159 -22.87 -3.26 22.69
N TRP A 160 -22.55 -1.98 22.47
CA TRP A 160 -23.56 -0.92 22.46
C TRP A 160 -24.56 -1.07 21.31
N SER A 161 -24.08 -1.40 20.11
CA SER A 161 -24.96 -1.70 18.97
C SER A 161 -25.85 -2.91 19.26
N LEU A 162 -25.30 -3.96 19.87
CA LEU A 162 -26.05 -5.17 20.26
C LEU A 162 -27.22 -4.84 21.17
N VAL A 163 -26.97 -4.11 22.27
CA VAL A 163 -28.01 -3.73 23.24
C VAL A 163 -29.12 -2.95 22.54
N ARG A 164 -28.78 -2.00 21.66
CA ARG A 164 -29.76 -1.19 20.96
C ARG A 164 -30.57 -2.00 19.94
N ASN A 165 -29.92 -2.88 19.18
CA ASN A 165 -30.59 -3.71 18.18
C ASN A 165 -31.49 -4.77 18.83
N VAL A 166 -31.06 -5.40 19.94
CA VAL A 166 -31.87 -6.35 20.71
C VAL A 166 -33.11 -5.66 21.31
N ARG A 167 -32.97 -4.45 21.85
CA ARG A 167 -34.11 -3.66 22.34
C ARG A 167 -35.10 -3.31 21.22
N SER A 168 -34.61 -3.04 20.01
CA SER A 168 -35.46 -2.73 18.86
C SER A 168 -36.22 -3.97 18.37
N VAL A 169 -35.54 -5.05 17.97
CA VAL A 169 -36.14 -6.15 17.19
C VAL A 169 -36.23 -7.50 17.92
N GLY A 170 -35.87 -7.54 19.20
CA GLY A 170 -35.83 -8.74 20.03
C GLY A 170 -34.50 -9.48 19.95
N LEU A 171 -34.26 -10.40 20.90
CA LEU A 171 -32.95 -11.04 21.12
C LEU A 171 -32.39 -11.75 19.88
N ARG A 172 -33.12 -12.73 19.32
CA ARG A 172 -32.62 -13.54 18.20
C ARG A 172 -32.32 -12.70 16.96
N ARG A 173 -33.24 -11.81 16.56
CA ARG A 173 -33.07 -10.98 15.36
C ARG A 173 -32.05 -9.86 15.58
N GLY A 174 -31.99 -9.30 16.79
CA GLY A 174 -31.04 -8.25 17.15
C GLY A 174 -29.60 -8.74 17.20
N VAL A 175 -29.36 -9.95 17.71
CA VAL A 175 -28.02 -10.58 17.70
C VAL A 175 -27.55 -10.82 16.28
N ILE A 176 -28.37 -11.48 15.44
CA ILE A 176 -28.03 -11.77 14.03
C ILE A 176 -27.70 -10.48 13.27
N PHE A 177 -28.54 -9.45 13.43
CA PHE A 177 -28.32 -8.16 12.77
C PHE A 177 -27.04 -7.48 13.24
N THR A 178 -26.71 -7.56 14.53
CA THR A 178 -25.49 -6.94 15.06
C THR A 178 -24.24 -7.65 14.57
N VAL A 179 -24.23 -8.99 14.55
CA VAL A 179 -23.11 -9.76 14.00
C VAL A 179 -22.93 -9.46 12.52
N PHE A 180 -24.01 -9.49 11.74
CA PHE A 180 -23.99 -9.16 10.32
C PHE A 180 -23.45 -7.74 10.07
N SER A 181 -24.01 -6.74 10.75
CA SER A 181 -23.59 -5.34 10.58
C SER A 181 -22.17 -5.09 11.06
N ALA A 182 -21.72 -5.73 12.14
CA ALA A 182 -20.33 -5.63 12.60
C ALA A 182 -19.36 -6.15 11.54
N VAL A 183 -19.62 -7.34 11.01
CA VAL A 183 -18.78 -7.98 9.99
C VAL A 183 -18.72 -7.12 8.71
N CYS A 184 -19.86 -6.65 8.19
CA CYS A 184 -19.87 -5.79 7.00
C CYS A 184 -19.18 -4.43 7.23
N VAL A 185 -19.34 -3.82 8.42
CA VAL A 185 -18.66 -2.56 8.76
C VAL A 185 -17.14 -2.75 8.86
N VAL A 186 -16.67 -3.85 9.46
CA VAL A 186 -15.23 -4.19 9.50
C VAL A 186 -14.68 -4.27 8.08
N SER A 187 -15.35 -5.02 7.20
CA SER A 187 -14.94 -5.17 5.79
C SER A 187 -14.87 -3.84 5.08
N ALA A 188 -15.92 -3.01 5.19
CA ALA A 188 -15.94 -1.71 4.56
C ALA A 188 -14.83 -0.79 5.09
N CYS A 189 -14.54 -0.83 6.40
CA CYS A 189 -13.43 -0.08 6.98
C CYS A 189 -12.07 -0.57 6.46
N LEU A 190 -11.87 -1.89 6.36
CA LEU A 190 -10.68 -2.48 5.76
C LEU A 190 -10.52 -2.04 4.30
N ALA A 191 -11.57 -2.14 3.49
CA ALA A 191 -11.54 -1.76 2.09
C ALA A 191 -11.22 -0.26 1.90
N VAL A 192 -11.81 0.62 2.72
CA VAL A 192 -11.50 2.06 2.73
C VAL A 192 -10.05 2.32 3.14
N PHE A 193 -9.56 1.65 4.18
CA PHE A 193 -8.17 1.78 4.63
C PHE A 193 -7.18 1.35 3.55
N LEU A 194 -7.46 0.22 2.90
CA LEU A 194 -6.70 -0.29 1.76
C LEU A 194 -6.72 0.70 0.58
N LEU A 195 -7.85 1.37 0.32
CA LEU A 195 -7.97 2.41 -0.71
C LEU A 195 -7.12 3.63 -0.37
N ILE A 196 -7.11 4.07 0.89
CA ILE A 196 -6.27 5.18 1.35
C ILE A 196 -4.79 4.86 1.17
N ILE A 197 -4.35 3.66 1.56
CA ILE A 197 -2.95 3.23 1.36
C ILE A 197 -2.60 3.21 -0.14
N ALA A 198 -3.49 2.71 -0.98
CA ALA A 198 -3.28 2.69 -2.42
C ALA A 198 -3.12 4.09 -3.01
N LEU A 199 -3.96 5.04 -2.58
CA LEU A 199 -3.87 6.45 -2.99
C LEU A 199 -2.55 7.09 -2.55
N PHE A 200 -2.13 6.90 -1.29
CA PHE A 200 -0.85 7.43 -0.81
C PHE A 200 0.34 6.89 -1.58
N ASN A 201 0.35 5.60 -1.91
CA ASN A 201 1.42 5.00 -2.68
C ASN A 201 1.50 5.52 -4.12
N ILE A 202 0.36 5.72 -4.81
CA ILE A 202 0.37 6.36 -6.13
C ILE A 202 0.86 7.81 -6.00
N PHE A 203 0.43 8.53 -4.97
CA PHE A 203 0.88 9.90 -4.71
C PHE A 203 2.41 9.97 -4.52
N PHE A 204 2.97 9.13 -3.64
CA PHE A 204 4.43 9.07 -3.44
C PHE A 204 5.18 8.60 -4.69
N GLN A 205 4.62 7.66 -5.46
CA GLN A 205 5.22 7.22 -6.72
C GLN A 205 5.32 8.37 -7.73
N VAL A 206 4.28 9.20 -7.84
CA VAL A 206 4.31 10.41 -8.69
C VAL A 206 5.36 11.39 -8.17
N LEU A 207 5.41 11.64 -6.86
CA LEU A 207 6.39 12.55 -6.26
C LEU A 207 7.83 12.10 -6.53
N VAL A 208 8.14 10.81 -6.34
CA VAL A 208 9.45 10.23 -6.67
C VAL A 208 9.75 10.38 -8.16
N THR A 209 8.79 10.08 -9.03
CA THR A 209 8.99 10.19 -10.50
C THR A 209 9.28 11.63 -10.92
N VAL A 210 8.52 12.60 -10.42
CA VAL A 210 8.73 14.03 -10.70
C VAL A 210 10.08 14.49 -10.14
N SER A 211 10.46 14.06 -8.94
CA SER A 211 11.76 14.41 -8.35
C SER A 211 12.93 13.84 -9.16
N ALA A 212 12.80 12.62 -9.71
CA ALA A 212 13.81 12.01 -10.56
C ALA A 212 13.94 12.75 -11.90
N ILE A 213 12.81 13.11 -12.54
CA ILE A 213 12.82 13.91 -13.77
C ILE A 213 13.46 15.28 -13.52
N ALA A 214 13.10 15.95 -12.41
CA ALA A 214 13.69 17.23 -12.04
C ALA A 214 15.20 17.13 -11.79
N ALA A 215 15.65 16.06 -11.11
CA ALA A 215 17.07 15.80 -10.88
C ALA A 215 17.83 15.55 -12.21
N ILE A 216 17.27 14.75 -13.12
CA ILE A 216 17.84 14.51 -14.45
C ILE A 216 17.91 15.82 -15.24
N PHE A 217 16.83 16.60 -15.26
CA PHE A 217 16.79 17.89 -15.95
C PHE A 217 17.81 18.87 -15.38
N PHE A 218 17.95 18.94 -14.05
CA PHE A 218 18.96 19.76 -13.37
C PHE A 218 20.39 19.31 -13.71
N ILE A 219 20.66 18.01 -13.75
CA ILE A 219 21.96 17.46 -14.17
C ILE A 219 22.24 17.78 -15.64
N LEU A 220 21.25 17.65 -16.54
CA LEU A 220 21.41 17.94 -17.96
C LEU A 220 21.60 19.44 -18.23
N THR A 221 20.87 20.31 -17.52
CA THR A 221 20.95 21.76 -17.70
C THR A 221 22.19 22.37 -17.03
N ASN A 222 22.57 21.94 -15.83
CA ASN A 222 23.81 22.40 -15.19
C ASN A 222 25.07 21.68 -15.69
N GLY A 223 24.94 20.45 -16.18
CA GLY A 223 26.02 19.73 -16.89
C GLY A 223 26.34 20.33 -18.25
N MET A 224 25.42 21.09 -18.85
CA MET A 224 25.68 21.90 -20.05
C MET A 224 26.42 23.21 -19.72
N SER A 225 26.35 23.70 -18.48
CA SER A 225 26.93 24.99 -18.08
C SER A 225 28.36 24.89 -17.52
N LYS A 226 28.81 23.70 -17.08
CA LYS A 226 30.20 23.43 -16.74
C LYS A 226 30.66 22.17 -17.48
N GLY A 227 31.50 22.38 -18.49
CA GLY A 227 31.97 21.36 -19.44
C GLY A 227 32.78 20.23 -18.81
N ASN A 228 32.10 19.33 -18.10
CA ASN A 228 32.48 17.96 -17.79
C ASN A 228 31.18 17.21 -17.47
N SER A 229 30.48 16.76 -18.51
CA SER A 229 29.23 16.02 -18.38
C SER A 229 29.48 14.63 -17.80
N ILE A 230 28.74 14.26 -16.75
CA ILE A 230 28.76 12.92 -16.14
C ILE A 230 28.34 11.84 -17.15
N VAL A 231 27.57 12.23 -18.19
CA VAL A 231 27.18 11.34 -19.30
C VAL A 231 28.41 10.93 -20.13
N ASP A 232 29.39 11.83 -20.27
CA ASP A 232 30.66 11.56 -20.96
C ASP A 232 31.55 10.62 -20.13
N ALA A 233 31.53 10.78 -18.79
CA ALA A 233 32.24 9.91 -17.85
C ALA A 233 31.67 8.47 -17.74
N LEU A 234 30.40 8.27 -18.13
CA LEU A 234 29.74 6.96 -18.19
C LEU A 234 29.85 6.32 -19.58
N ALA A 235 29.90 7.12 -20.65
CA ALA A 235 30.11 6.65 -22.02
C ALA A 235 31.58 6.25 -22.29
N HIS A 236 32.52 6.93 -21.62
CA HIS A 236 33.95 6.62 -21.68
C HIS A 236 34.43 6.19 -20.28
N PRO A 237 34.42 4.88 -19.95
CA PRO A 237 34.96 4.40 -18.68
C PRO A 237 36.45 4.70 -18.65
N LYS A 238 36.83 5.75 -17.90
CA LYS A 238 38.20 6.23 -17.68
C LYS A 238 39.23 5.55 -18.59
N ASP A 239 39.45 6.13 -19.78
CA ASP A 239 40.77 6.01 -20.38
C ASP A 239 41.70 6.65 -19.34
N SER A 240 42.35 5.77 -18.58
CA SER A 240 43.32 6.11 -17.55
C SER A 240 44.15 7.27 -18.09
N GLU A 241 44.17 8.42 -17.42
CA GLU A 241 45.23 9.40 -17.63
C GLU A 241 46.53 8.62 -17.64
N LYS A 242 47.12 8.42 -18.82
CA LYS A 242 48.28 7.55 -18.97
C LYS A 242 49.36 8.16 -18.10
N MET A 243 49.64 7.52 -16.96
CA MET A 243 50.62 8.02 -16.01
C MET A 243 51.95 8.21 -16.77
N ILE A 244 52.35 9.48 -16.94
CA ILE A 244 53.54 9.84 -17.71
C ILE A 244 54.73 9.76 -16.78
N PHE A 245 55.67 8.88 -17.09
CA PHE A 245 56.94 8.74 -16.39
C PHE A 245 58.00 9.56 -17.13
N PHE A 246 58.80 10.33 -16.40
CA PHE A 246 59.93 11.07 -16.98
C PHE A 246 61.23 10.34 -16.67
N ASP A 247 62.13 10.25 -17.65
CA ASP A 247 63.50 9.77 -17.45
C ASP A 247 64.43 10.90 -16.95
N ASP A 248 65.67 10.56 -16.61
CA ASP A 248 66.65 11.49 -16.03
C ASP A 248 67.08 12.62 -16.99
N ASP A 249 66.80 12.47 -18.29
CA ASP A 249 67.00 13.49 -19.33
C ASP A 249 65.71 14.29 -19.63
N GLY A 250 64.61 14.02 -18.90
CA GLY A 250 63.33 14.71 -19.02
C GLY A 250 62.43 14.23 -20.17
N LYS A 251 62.69 13.07 -20.78
CA LYS A 251 61.82 12.50 -21.83
C LYS A 251 60.67 11.69 -21.23
N ARG A 252 59.53 11.75 -21.91
CA ARG A 252 58.26 11.15 -21.48
C ARG A 252 58.14 9.70 -21.92
N HIS A 253 57.69 8.85 -20.99
CA HIS A 253 57.45 7.43 -21.18
C HIS A 253 56.08 7.05 -20.64
N TYR A 254 55.41 6.10 -21.31
CA TYR A 254 54.05 5.65 -20.95
C TYR A 254 54.03 4.40 -20.06
N SER A 255 55.20 3.90 -19.63
CA SER A 255 55.34 2.82 -18.65
C SER A 255 56.58 3.01 -17.79
N SER A 256 56.54 2.55 -16.54
CA SER A 256 57.71 2.56 -15.65
C SER A 256 58.87 1.77 -16.23
N SER A 257 58.61 0.64 -16.90
CA SER A 257 59.64 -0.19 -17.53
C SER A 257 60.38 0.51 -18.65
N ALA A 258 59.71 1.36 -19.43
CA ALA A 258 60.32 2.14 -20.49
C ALA A 258 61.22 3.24 -19.91
N ARG A 259 60.77 3.93 -18.84
CA ARG A 259 61.61 4.88 -18.08
C ARG A 259 62.87 4.19 -17.54
N ASP A 260 62.72 3.04 -16.89
CA ASP A 260 63.84 2.36 -16.22
C ASP A 260 64.89 1.85 -17.22
N SER A 261 64.44 1.37 -18.38
CA SER A 261 65.33 0.98 -19.49
C SER A 261 66.07 2.20 -20.09
N ALA A 262 65.38 3.34 -20.21
CA ALA A 262 65.98 4.59 -20.67
C ALA A 262 67.03 5.10 -19.66
N ASN A 263 66.71 5.13 -18.36
CA ASN A 263 67.62 5.52 -17.29
C ASN A 263 68.87 4.63 -17.23
N ARG A 264 68.73 3.32 -17.48
CA ARG A 264 69.88 2.40 -17.55
C ARG A 264 70.84 2.77 -18.68
N LYS A 265 70.31 3.09 -19.88
CA LYS A 265 71.11 3.52 -21.03
C LYS A 265 71.76 4.90 -20.81
N ILE A 266 71.09 5.80 -20.09
CA ILE A 266 71.65 7.11 -19.71
C ILE A 266 72.83 6.91 -18.75
N ALA A 267 72.66 6.05 -17.73
CA ALA A 267 73.72 5.72 -16.79
C ALA A 267 74.94 5.07 -17.46
N GLU A 268 74.71 4.15 -18.41
CA GLU A 268 75.79 3.52 -19.19
C GLU A 268 76.58 4.54 -20.02
N ARG A 269 75.91 5.53 -20.62
CA ARG A 269 76.58 6.63 -21.36
C ARG A 269 77.38 7.56 -20.44
N LYS A 270 76.83 7.88 -19.26
CA LYS A 270 77.52 8.74 -18.27
C LYS A 270 78.75 8.04 -17.68
N ASN A 271 78.67 6.73 -17.42
CA ASN A 271 79.77 5.96 -16.88
C ASN A 271 80.80 5.53 -17.95
N GLY A 272 80.38 5.35 -19.20
CA GLY A 272 81.27 5.05 -20.33
C GLY A 272 82.08 6.23 -20.85
N GLY A 273 81.84 7.45 -20.35
CA GLY A 273 82.61 8.66 -20.65
C GLY A 273 83.77 8.93 -19.68
N SER A 274 84.07 8.01 -18.75
CA SER A 274 85.22 8.08 -17.86
C SER A 274 86.28 7.04 -18.25
N GLN A 275 86.95 7.29 -19.38
CA GLN A 275 88.27 6.75 -19.71
C GLN A 275 89.10 7.85 -20.36
#